data_AF-A0A527VN36-F1
#
_entry.id   AF-A0A527VN36-F1
#
_cell.length_a   1.000
_cell.length_b   1.000
_cell.length_c   1.000
_cell.angle_alpha   90.00
_cell.angle_beta   90.00
_cell.angle_gamma   90.00
#
_symmetry.space_group_name_H-M   'P 1'
#
loop_
_entity.id
_entity.type
_entity.pdbx_description
1 polymer ?
#
loop_
_entity_poly.entity_id
_entity_poly.type
_entity_poly.pdbx_seq_one_letter_code
_entity_poly.pdbx_strand_id
1 'polypeptide(L)'
;LDLLTTPYVFNPDEARAMTKAGADIVVAHMGVTTGGSIGATSAKSLDTCVKEIDAIADAARSVRKDVILLCHGGPISMPDDARYIL
;
A
#
# COMPACT_ATOMS: atom_id res chain seq x y z
N LEU A 1 -25.03 5.70 -2.26
CA LEU A 1 -24.68 4.39 -1.66
C LEU A 1 -23.54 4.67 -0.68
N ASP A 2 -23.60 4.09 0.51
CA ASP A 2 -22.59 4.24 1.58
C ASP A 2 -21.74 2.97 1.63
N LEU A 3 -20.92 2.77 0.59
CA LEU A 3 -20.11 1.56 0.44
C LEU A 3 -18.72 1.81 1.00
N LEU A 4 -18.18 0.79 1.68
CA LEU A 4 -16.78 0.77 2.07
C LEU A 4 -15.89 0.76 0.81
N THR A 5 -14.87 1.61 0.80
CA THR A 5 -13.93 1.79 -0.31
C THR A 5 -12.49 1.51 0.11
N THR A 6 -11.82 0.66 -0.66
CA THR A 6 -10.47 0.18 -0.35
C THR A 6 -9.55 0.18 -1.58
N PRO A 7 -9.33 1.33 -2.25
CA PRO A 7 -8.54 1.38 -3.48
C PRO A 7 -7.07 1.03 -3.27
N TYR A 8 -6.47 0.41 -4.30
CA TYR A 8 -5.03 0.36 -4.47
C TYR A 8 -4.48 1.71 -4.93
N VAL A 9 -3.31 2.07 -4.41
CA VAL A 9 -2.52 3.22 -4.85
C VAL A 9 -1.06 2.83 -5.00
N PHE A 10 -0.37 3.47 -5.94
CA PHE A 10 1.02 3.13 -6.31
C PHE A 10 2.01 4.25 -5.99
N ASN A 11 1.53 5.44 -5.62
CA ASN A 11 2.37 6.60 -5.32
C ASN A 11 1.64 7.62 -4.40
N PRO A 12 2.37 8.60 -3.82
CA PRO A 12 1.81 9.63 -2.95
C PRO A 12 0.68 10.47 -3.55
N ASP A 13 0.70 10.71 -4.86
CA ASP A 13 -0.30 11.58 -5.50
C ASP A 13 -1.64 10.86 -5.67
N GLU A 14 -1.60 9.57 -6.02
CA GLU A 14 -2.78 8.71 -5.99
C GLU A 14 -3.32 8.53 -4.57
N ALA A 15 -2.45 8.40 -3.56
CA ALA A 15 -2.86 8.33 -2.16
C ALA A 15 -3.65 9.58 -1.74
N ARG A 16 -3.16 10.77 -2.12
CA ARG A 16 -3.87 12.03 -1.92
C ARG A 16 -5.20 12.04 -2.68
N ALA A 17 -5.21 11.62 -3.93
CA ALA A 17 -6.40 11.64 -4.77
C ALA A 17 -7.51 10.71 -4.21
N MET A 18 -7.17 9.47 -3.87
CA MET A 18 -8.12 8.50 -3.32
C MET A 18 -8.61 8.91 -1.94
N THR A 19 -7.73 9.44 -1.09
CA THR A 19 -8.16 9.95 0.22
C THR A 19 -9.12 11.14 0.08
N LYS A 20 -8.87 12.06 -0.86
CA LYS A 20 -9.80 13.17 -1.18
C LYS A 20 -11.13 12.69 -1.75
N ALA A 21 -11.13 11.58 -2.47
CA ALA A 21 -12.34 10.95 -3.00
C ALA A 21 -13.20 10.26 -1.92
N GLY A 22 -12.71 10.18 -0.67
CA GLY A 22 -13.42 9.58 0.45
C GLY A 22 -13.05 8.11 0.70
N ALA A 23 -11.92 7.64 0.18
CA ALA A 23 -11.45 6.27 0.44
C ALA A 23 -11.36 5.99 1.95
N ASP A 24 -12.03 4.94 2.43
CA ASP A 24 -11.99 4.51 3.83
C ASP A 24 -10.64 3.91 4.18
N ILE A 25 -10.11 3.09 3.26
CA ILE A 25 -8.82 2.41 3.35
C ILE A 25 -8.00 2.71 2.10
N VAL A 26 -6.73 3.04 2.26
CA VAL A 26 -5.76 3.16 1.16
C VAL A 26 -4.80 1.99 1.21
N VAL A 27 -4.70 1.22 0.12
CA VAL A 27 -3.83 0.05 0.03
C VAL A 27 -2.59 0.38 -0.83
N ALA A 28 -1.44 0.56 -0.19
CA ALA A 28 -0.17 0.82 -0.85
C ALA A 28 0.32 -0.46 -1.57
N HIS A 29 0.34 -0.44 -2.91
CA HIS A 29 0.64 -1.61 -3.73
C HIS A 29 2.08 -1.58 -4.26
N MET A 30 2.89 -2.56 -3.85
CA MET A 30 4.34 -2.62 -4.11
C MET A 30 4.70 -3.39 -5.39
N GLY A 31 3.78 -3.47 -6.36
CA GLY A 31 3.91 -4.28 -7.57
C GLY A 31 3.53 -5.76 -7.38
N VAL A 32 3.77 -6.57 -8.41
CA VAL A 32 3.38 -8.00 -8.44
C VAL A 32 4.10 -8.77 -7.33
N THR A 33 3.35 -9.58 -6.58
CA THR A 33 3.89 -10.36 -5.47
C THR A 33 4.93 -11.38 -5.96
N THR A 34 6.07 -11.42 -5.27
CA THR A 34 7.06 -12.49 -5.42
C THR A 34 6.65 -13.71 -4.61
N GLY A 35 6.95 -14.90 -5.13
CA GLY A 35 6.49 -16.16 -4.54
C GLY A 35 5.13 -16.63 -5.10
N GLY A 36 4.76 -17.86 -4.77
CA GLY A 36 3.61 -18.56 -5.38
C GLY A 36 3.95 -19.24 -6.71
N SER A 37 2.99 -19.92 -7.31
CA SER A 37 3.18 -20.77 -8.51
C SER A 37 3.38 -20.00 -9.83
N ILE A 38 3.07 -18.69 -9.86
CA ILE A 38 3.18 -17.82 -11.06
C ILE A 38 4.11 -16.61 -10.80
N GLY A 39 4.55 -16.38 -9.55
CA GLY A 39 5.10 -15.11 -9.06
C GLY A 39 6.21 -14.47 -9.90
N ALA A 40 6.30 -13.15 -9.83
CA ALA A 40 7.33 -12.38 -10.54
C ALA A 40 8.75 -12.82 -10.13
N THR A 41 9.69 -12.82 -11.07
CA THR A 41 11.11 -13.16 -10.81
C THR A 41 11.91 -11.99 -10.23
N SER A 42 11.33 -10.79 -10.21
CA SER A 42 11.93 -9.60 -9.60
C SER A 42 10.90 -8.84 -8.78
N ALA A 43 11.31 -8.40 -7.59
CA ALA A 43 10.59 -7.43 -6.77
C ALA A 43 11.55 -6.37 -6.23
N LYS A 44 10.94 -5.31 -5.71
CA LYS A 44 11.60 -4.35 -4.83
C LYS A 44 12.14 -5.07 -3.58
N SER A 45 13.13 -4.48 -2.93
CA SER A 45 13.51 -4.92 -1.58
C SER A 45 12.46 -4.47 -0.56
N LEU A 46 12.35 -5.18 0.57
CA LEU A 46 11.49 -4.78 1.69
C LEU A 46 11.83 -3.36 2.18
N ASP A 47 13.11 -2.99 2.25
CA ASP A 47 13.54 -1.62 2.62
C ASP A 47 13.05 -0.54 1.65
N THR A 48 12.97 -0.87 0.36
CA THR A 48 12.42 0.05 -0.64
C THR A 48 10.91 0.19 -0.43
N CYS A 49 10.22 -0.93 -0.15
CA CYS A 49 8.80 -0.92 0.16
C CYS A 49 8.48 -0.06 1.40
N VAL A 50 9.27 -0.16 2.48
CA VAL A 50 9.08 0.69 3.68
C VAL A 50 9.06 2.18 3.28
N LYS A 51 10.08 2.63 2.55
CA LYS A 51 10.20 4.06 2.14
C LYS A 51 9.03 4.53 1.29
N GLU A 52 8.57 3.68 0.36
CA GLU A 52 7.44 4.03 -0.51
C GLU A 52 6.10 4.00 0.23
N ILE A 53 5.91 3.03 1.12
CA ILE A 53 4.71 2.90 1.96
C ILE A 53 4.62 4.10 2.91
N ASP A 54 5.72 4.50 3.54
CA ASP A 54 5.78 5.70 4.39
C ASP A 54 5.38 6.96 3.60
N ALA A 55 5.93 7.14 2.40
CA ALA A 55 5.59 8.28 1.55
C ALA A 55 4.09 8.29 1.15
N ILE A 56 3.52 7.12 0.86
CA ILE A 56 2.08 6.95 0.58
C ILE A 56 1.24 7.24 1.83
N ALA A 57 1.67 6.73 2.98
CA ALA A 57 1.00 6.88 4.26
C ALA A 57 0.93 8.34 4.69
N ASP A 58 2.07 9.04 4.64
CA ASP A 58 2.16 10.47 4.94
C ASP A 58 1.28 11.30 4.00
N ALA A 59 1.27 10.96 2.71
CA ALA A 59 0.46 11.65 1.73
C ALA A 59 -1.04 11.46 1.98
N ALA A 60 -1.50 10.25 2.30
CA ALA A 60 -2.89 9.99 2.67
C ALA A 60 -3.25 10.72 3.98
N ARG A 61 -2.42 10.60 5.02
CA ARG A 61 -2.63 11.24 6.34
C ARG A 61 -2.60 12.76 6.29
N SER A 62 -1.89 13.36 5.32
CA SER A 62 -1.89 14.80 5.08
C SER A 62 -3.26 15.33 4.60
N VAL A 63 -4.06 14.47 3.97
CA VAL A 63 -5.43 14.78 3.55
C VAL A 63 -6.41 14.50 4.67
N ARG A 64 -6.32 13.32 5.29
CA ARG A 64 -7.26 12.86 6.31
C ARG A 64 -6.55 11.94 7.31
N LYS A 65 -6.54 12.30 8.59
CA LYS A 65 -5.72 11.65 9.63
C LYS A 65 -6.20 10.26 10.05
N ASP A 66 -7.48 9.97 9.88
CA ASP A 66 -8.16 8.73 10.28
C ASP A 66 -8.33 7.73 9.11
N VAL A 67 -7.73 7.98 7.96
CA VAL A 67 -7.66 7.00 6.86
C VAL A 67 -6.90 5.76 7.33
N ILE A 68 -7.44 4.58 7.03
CA ILE A 68 -6.77 3.31 7.32
C ILE A 68 -5.78 3.01 6.19
N LEU A 69 -4.59 2.54 6.55
CA LEU A 69 -3.54 2.18 5.59
C LEU A 69 -3.23 0.69 5.68
N LEU A 70 -3.13 0.06 4.52
CA LEU A 70 -2.65 -1.31 4.36
C LEU A 70 -1.53 -1.34 3.31
N CYS A 71 -0.71 -2.37 3.32
CA CYS A 71 0.29 -2.63 2.28
C CYS A 71 0.01 -3.97 1.59
N HIS A 72 0.38 -4.08 0.32
CA HIS A 72 0.17 -5.29 -0.48
C HIS A 72 1.23 -5.41 -1.58
N GLY A 73 1.57 -6.64 -1.96
CA GLY A 73 2.35 -6.94 -3.16
C GLY A 73 3.87 -6.87 -2.98
N GLY A 74 4.58 -6.99 -4.10
CA GLY A 74 6.05 -7.00 -4.13
C GLY A 74 6.66 -8.12 -3.27
N PRO A 75 7.61 -7.83 -2.38
CA PRO A 75 8.21 -8.83 -1.50
C PRO A 75 7.35 -9.20 -0.28
N ILE A 76 6.17 -8.60 -0.09
CA ILE A 76 5.31 -8.82 1.09
C ILE A 76 4.42 -10.05 0.84
N SER A 77 4.93 -11.23 1.16
CA SER A 77 4.31 -12.52 0.78
C SER A 77 3.95 -13.42 1.96
N MET A 78 4.64 -13.26 3.09
CA MET A 78 4.48 -14.05 4.30
C MET A 78 4.20 -13.17 5.52
N PRO A 79 3.70 -13.75 6.63
CA PRO A 79 3.42 -12.99 7.86
C PRO A 79 4.64 -12.23 8.40
N ASP A 80 5.83 -12.79 8.27
CA ASP A 80 7.07 -12.17 8.72
C ASP A 80 7.43 -10.92 7.88
N ASP A 81 7.12 -10.92 6.58
CA ASP A 81 7.30 -9.76 5.71
C ASP A 81 6.34 -8.64 6.10
N ALA A 82 5.07 -8.98 6.37
CA ALA A 82 4.10 -8.00 6.86
C ALA A 82 4.52 -7.40 8.20
N ARG A 83 5.05 -8.23 9.11
CA ARG A 83 5.61 -7.77 10.39
C ARG A 83 6.83 -6.86 10.21
N TYR A 84 7.61 -7.02 9.15
CA TYR A 84 8.74 -6.13 8.84
C TYR A 84 8.28 -4.72 8.45
N ILE A 85 7.08 -4.59 7.87
CA ILE A 85 6.52 -3.30 7.43
C ILE A 85 5.83 -2.54 8.57
N LEU A 86 5.29 -3.24 9.57
CA LEU A 86 4.54 -2.66 10.71
C LEU A 86 5.44 -1.95 11.72
#